data_AF-A0A524QD81-F1
#
_entry.id   AF-A0A524QD81-F1
#
_cell.length_a   1.000
_cell.length_b   1.000
_cell.length_c   1.000
_cell.angle_alpha   90.00
_cell.angle_beta   90.00
_cell.angle_gamma   90.00
#
_symmetry.space_group_name_H-M   'P 1'
#
loop_
_entity.id
_entity.type
_entity.pdbx_description
1 polymer ?
#
loop_
_entity_poly.entity_id
_entity_poly.type
_entity_poly.pdbx_seq_one_letter_code
_entity_poly.pdbx_strand_id
1 'polypeptide(L)'
;MRRGFAYDAALCVNCKTCSAACILENGLQPGIRTIYTWNESATPPFSVISLSLACNHCAKPTCLSGCPAKAYTTDENGIVIHHTERCLGCRYCTLKCPYGAPRVNIAKGYIEKCHFCHERAAEGVDPACVTACPTGAIKIIYAEDFPEPDLAWFPQTGIRPSVRITGAIDRNRPLIIPPEEEETDMTAPCGTDKIRKEWSLLLSSLLIVISSAAAISSYFTGDPFLNGASFLAALLAMAVSMFHLGVKAKAYRAILNLISSPLSHEIAAVALLAISAGIAYLKPSLLPPLVIPAVAVLTLMAVDLVYLSADRSRIILLHSGQALFSGVFAVSFFSGSLNIFILMTLLAAGSTVLRSGSILGSPLVRNLYYYRAMTLPLVLMLLYLTGEWATFVAGVLFFTGLVADRALYYDDFEPENIKDKITQHFYSEYEKERDKQRENTGLS
;
A
#
# COMPACT_ATOMS: atom_id res chain seq x y z
N MET A 1 -11.39 23.02 -20.14
CA MET A 1 -10.06 23.24 -19.52
C MET A 1 -10.07 22.63 -18.13
N ARG A 2 -8.94 22.10 -17.64
CA ARG A 2 -8.85 21.52 -16.30
C ARG A 2 -8.50 22.60 -15.28
N ARG A 3 -9.04 22.48 -14.07
CA ARG A 3 -8.71 23.34 -12.92
C ARG A 3 -7.64 22.67 -12.05
N GLY A 4 -6.65 23.45 -11.62
CA GLY A 4 -5.56 22.97 -10.77
C GLY A 4 -5.02 24.04 -9.83
N PHE A 5 -4.14 23.64 -8.93
CA PHE A 5 -3.46 24.57 -8.02
C PHE A 5 -2.15 25.04 -8.65
N ALA A 6 -1.87 26.34 -8.58
CA ALA A 6 -0.52 26.87 -8.68
C ALA A 6 -0.02 27.16 -7.26
N TYR A 7 1.17 26.64 -6.94
CA TYR A 7 1.79 26.81 -5.64
C TYR A 7 3.19 27.37 -5.81
N ASP A 8 3.47 28.50 -5.15
CA ASP A 8 4.80 29.09 -5.09
C ASP A 8 5.40 28.86 -3.70
N ALA A 9 6.39 27.97 -3.63
CA ALA A 9 7.04 27.63 -2.37
C ALA A 9 7.86 28.80 -1.81
N ALA A 10 8.35 29.72 -2.64
CA ALA A 10 9.12 30.90 -2.19
C ALA A 10 8.24 31.91 -1.44
N LEU A 11 6.92 31.88 -1.65
CA LEU A 11 5.97 32.75 -0.96
C LEU A 11 5.39 32.11 0.31
N CYS A 12 5.63 30.81 0.54
CA CYS A 12 4.99 30.12 1.65
C CYS A 12 5.76 30.32 2.96
N VAL A 13 5.06 30.83 3.97
CA VAL A 13 5.62 31.11 5.31
C VAL A 13 5.15 30.12 6.39
N ASN A 14 4.62 28.95 5.99
CA ASN A 14 4.08 27.93 6.92
C ASN A 14 3.10 28.46 7.99
N CYS A 15 2.26 29.46 7.68
CA CYS A 15 1.31 30.02 8.65
C CYS A 15 0.14 29.07 9.00
N LYS A 16 0.01 27.94 8.29
CA LYS A 16 -1.07 26.94 8.40
C LYS A 16 -2.50 27.45 8.16
N THR A 17 -2.67 28.72 7.76
CA THR A 17 -3.99 29.33 7.49
C THR A 17 -4.78 28.57 6.42
N CYS A 18 -4.12 28.11 5.35
CA CYS A 18 -4.77 27.32 4.30
C CYS A 18 -5.33 25.98 4.79
N SER A 19 -4.68 25.37 5.79
CA SER A 19 -5.17 24.15 6.44
C SER A 19 -6.34 24.44 7.37
N ALA A 20 -6.21 25.48 8.21
CA ALA A 20 -7.26 25.90 9.13
C ALA A 20 -8.55 26.28 8.38
N ALA A 21 -8.45 27.09 7.33
CA ALA A 21 -9.58 27.47 6.49
C ALA A 21 -10.24 26.26 5.80
N CYS A 22 -9.44 25.28 5.35
CA CYS A 22 -9.97 24.05 4.76
C CYS A 22 -10.81 23.24 5.77
N ILE A 23 -10.33 23.13 7.01
CA ILE A 23 -11.03 22.40 8.08
C ILE A 23 -12.32 23.13 8.47
N LEU A 24 -12.25 24.44 8.70
CA LEU A 24 -13.39 25.26 9.14
C LEU A 24 -14.50 25.31 8.09
N GLU A 25 -14.14 25.47 6.82
CA GLU A 25 -15.10 25.53 5.72
C GLU A 25 -15.84 24.21 5.52
N ASN A 26 -15.12 23.08 5.58
CA ASN A 26 -15.64 21.80 5.08
C ASN A 26 -15.93 20.78 6.20
N GLY A 27 -15.68 21.10 7.47
CA GLY A 27 -15.86 20.18 8.59
C GLY A 27 -15.00 18.91 8.49
N LEU A 28 -13.81 19.03 7.92
CA LEU A 28 -12.88 17.92 7.65
C LEU A 28 -11.95 17.62 8.83
N GLN A 29 -11.42 16.40 8.90
CA GLN A 29 -10.35 16.11 9.86
C GLN A 29 -9.05 16.88 9.54
N PRO A 30 -8.22 17.17 10.56
CA PRO A 30 -6.88 17.70 10.34
C PRO A 30 -6.05 16.85 9.36
N GLY A 31 -5.28 17.52 8.50
CA GLY A 31 -4.34 16.88 7.59
C GLY A 31 -4.85 16.61 6.17
N ILE A 32 -6.10 16.96 5.81
CA ILE A 32 -6.55 16.90 4.39
C ILE A 32 -5.73 17.84 3.49
N ARG A 33 -5.40 19.03 4.00
CA ARG A 33 -4.34 19.88 3.44
C ARG A 33 -3.21 19.89 4.45
N THR A 34 -2.04 19.38 4.07
CA THR A 34 -0.87 19.27 4.95
C THR A 34 0.21 20.21 4.47
N ILE A 35 0.89 20.88 5.40
CA ILE A 35 2.10 21.64 5.09
C ILE A 35 3.29 20.76 5.52
N TYR A 36 4.11 20.39 4.56
CA TYR A 36 5.38 19.70 4.80
C TYR A 36 6.47 20.76 4.87
N THR A 37 7.22 20.81 5.96
CA THR A 37 8.31 21.78 6.10
C THR A 37 9.61 21.02 6.27
N TRP A 38 10.60 21.45 5.48
CA TRP A 38 11.96 21.00 5.61
C TRP A 38 12.80 22.05 6.31
N ASN A 39 13.75 21.59 7.13
CA ASN A 39 14.52 22.44 8.04
C ASN A 39 13.62 23.27 8.97
N GLU A 40 12.66 22.64 9.65
CA GLU A 40 11.76 23.33 10.58
C GLU A 40 12.49 24.11 11.68
N SER A 41 13.65 23.61 12.10
CA SER A 41 14.54 24.27 13.08
C SER A 41 15.27 25.50 12.53
N ALA A 42 15.11 25.80 11.23
CA ALA A 42 15.81 26.86 10.52
C ALA A 42 17.34 26.81 10.72
N THR A 43 17.89 25.60 10.85
CA THR A 43 19.31 25.38 11.07
C THR A 43 20.09 25.87 9.84
N PRO A 44 20.99 26.87 9.98
CA PRO A 44 21.84 27.30 8.87
C PRO A 44 22.72 26.15 8.39
N PRO A 45 23.11 26.10 7.10
CA PRO A 45 22.88 27.06 6.01
C PRO A 45 21.66 26.71 5.13
N PHE A 46 20.76 25.86 5.61
CA PHE A 46 19.67 25.35 4.76
C PHE A 46 18.48 26.32 4.75
N SER A 47 17.97 26.68 3.57
CA SER A 47 16.67 27.36 3.46
C SER A 47 15.53 26.46 3.96
N VAL A 48 14.58 27.09 4.66
CA VAL A 48 13.34 26.47 5.09
C VAL A 48 12.41 26.41 3.90
N ILE A 49 11.99 25.21 3.50
CA ILE A 49 11.07 25.02 2.39
C ILE A 49 9.79 24.43 2.95
N SER A 50 8.68 25.13 2.73
CA SER A 50 7.35 24.65 3.09
C SER A 50 6.53 24.36 1.84
N LEU A 51 5.82 23.24 1.86
CA LEU A 51 5.00 22.75 0.76
C LEU A 51 3.59 22.46 1.26
N SER A 52 2.62 23.27 0.84
CA SER A 52 1.21 23.06 1.12
C SER A 52 0.58 22.13 0.09
N LEU A 53 0.41 20.87 0.46
CA LEU A 53 -0.12 19.82 -0.42
C LEU A 53 -1.52 19.37 0.00
N ALA A 54 -2.33 19.00 -0.99
CA ALA A 54 -3.66 18.41 -0.85
C ALA A 54 -3.90 17.44 -2.02
N CYS A 55 -5.16 17.14 -2.36
CA CYS A 55 -5.47 16.41 -3.58
C CYS A 55 -5.07 17.23 -4.81
N ASN A 56 -4.36 16.59 -5.75
CA ASN A 56 -3.95 17.22 -7.00
C ASN A 56 -5.00 17.09 -8.12
N HIS A 57 -6.15 16.44 -7.88
CA HIS A 57 -7.21 16.24 -8.88
C HIS A 57 -6.67 15.76 -10.24
N CYS A 58 -5.94 14.64 -10.21
CA CYS A 58 -5.18 14.14 -11.35
C CYS A 58 -6.06 13.87 -12.59
N ALA A 59 -5.47 13.95 -13.78
CA ALA A 59 -6.16 13.62 -15.03
C ALA A 59 -6.45 12.13 -15.17
N LYS A 60 -5.62 11.27 -14.59
CA LYS A 60 -5.84 9.81 -14.51
C LYS A 60 -5.93 9.37 -13.04
N PRO A 61 -7.02 9.68 -12.33
CA PRO A 61 -7.12 9.48 -10.89
C PRO A 61 -7.16 7.99 -10.51
N THR A 62 -6.08 7.48 -9.93
CA THR A 62 -5.97 6.08 -9.45
C THR A 62 -6.95 5.76 -8.32
N CYS A 63 -7.31 6.76 -7.52
CA CYS A 63 -8.34 6.62 -6.48
C CYS A 63 -9.73 6.36 -7.07
N LEU A 64 -10.05 6.92 -8.24
CA LEU A 64 -11.32 6.69 -8.93
C LEU A 64 -11.33 5.32 -9.60
N SER A 65 -10.33 5.05 -10.44
CA SER A 65 -10.27 3.77 -11.18
C SER A 65 -10.11 2.56 -10.25
N GLY A 66 -9.39 2.73 -9.14
CA GLY A 66 -9.21 1.69 -8.14
C GLY A 66 -10.36 1.54 -7.15
N CYS A 67 -11.34 2.45 -7.11
CA CYS A 67 -12.41 2.37 -6.10
C CYS A 67 -13.37 1.23 -6.41
N PRO A 68 -13.52 0.23 -5.52
CA PRO A 68 -14.43 -0.89 -5.76
C PRO A 68 -15.91 -0.48 -5.75
N ALA A 69 -16.26 0.55 -4.97
CA ALA A 69 -17.64 1.03 -4.78
C ALA A 69 -18.10 2.14 -5.74
N LYS A 70 -17.23 2.54 -6.69
CA LYS A 70 -17.45 3.69 -7.58
C LYS A 70 -17.87 4.94 -6.78
N ALA A 71 -17.14 5.21 -5.69
CA ALA A 71 -17.38 6.34 -4.79
C ALA A 71 -16.71 7.64 -5.26
N TYR A 72 -16.24 7.70 -6.50
CA TYR A 72 -15.61 8.89 -7.07
C TYR A 72 -16.23 9.24 -8.43
N THR A 73 -16.32 10.54 -8.71
CA THR A 73 -16.64 11.07 -10.04
C THR A 73 -15.65 12.16 -10.41
N THR A 74 -15.63 12.55 -11.68
CA THR A 74 -14.92 13.73 -12.17
C THR A 74 -15.94 14.69 -12.77
N ASP A 75 -15.82 15.98 -12.44
CA ASP A 75 -16.59 17.02 -13.13
C ASP A 75 -15.96 17.40 -14.48
N GLU A 76 -16.61 18.32 -15.20
CA GLU A 76 -16.16 18.86 -16.48
C GLU A 76 -14.82 19.63 -16.41
N ASN A 77 -14.47 20.14 -15.22
CA ASN A 77 -13.23 20.87 -14.96
C ASN A 77 -12.11 19.95 -14.44
N GLY A 78 -12.32 18.63 -14.43
CA GLY A 78 -11.34 17.64 -14.00
C GLY A 78 -11.21 17.48 -12.49
N ILE A 79 -12.12 18.06 -11.70
CA ILE A 79 -12.18 17.91 -10.25
C ILE A 79 -12.70 16.52 -9.90
N VAL A 80 -11.83 15.73 -9.29
CA VAL A 80 -12.20 14.45 -8.66
C VAL A 80 -13.02 14.73 -7.40
N ILE A 81 -14.23 14.20 -7.30
CA ILE A 81 -15.15 14.34 -6.15
C ILE A 81 -15.32 12.98 -5.48
N HIS A 82 -15.37 12.94 -4.14
CA HIS A 82 -15.61 11.71 -3.37
C HIS A 82 -17.02 11.74 -2.76
N HIS A 83 -17.72 10.63 -2.88
CA HIS A 83 -19.11 10.43 -2.50
C HIS A 83 -19.20 9.52 -1.27
N THR A 84 -19.33 10.12 -0.09
CA THR A 84 -19.30 9.43 1.21
C THR A 84 -20.45 8.43 1.36
N GLU A 85 -21.60 8.69 0.73
CA GLU A 85 -22.76 7.81 0.73
C GLU A 85 -22.47 6.47 0.04
N ARG A 86 -21.54 6.43 -0.91
CA ARG A 86 -21.13 5.20 -1.63
C ARG A 86 -19.94 4.50 -1.00
N CYS A 87 -19.17 5.20 -0.18
CA CYS A 87 -17.92 4.70 0.38
C CYS A 87 -18.18 3.59 1.41
N LEU A 88 -17.40 2.50 1.37
CA LEU A 88 -17.41 1.44 2.38
C LEU A 88 -16.23 1.50 3.35
N GLY A 89 -15.34 2.50 3.20
CA GLY A 89 -14.19 2.67 4.06
C GLY A 89 -13.10 1.60 3.89
N CYS A 90 -12.93 1.02 2.70
CA CYS A 90 -11.93 -0.03 2.42
C CYS A 90 -10.47 0.45 2.41
N ARG A 91 -10.23 1.76 2.48
CA ARG A 91 -8.88 2.38 2.50
C ARG A 91 -8.01 2.15 1.27
N TYR A 92 -8.44 1.36 0.29
CA TYR A 92 -7.63 1.07 -0.89
C TYR A 92 -7.19 2.30 -1.70
N CYS A 93 -8.00 3.36 -1.73
CA CYS A 93 -7.61 4.63 -2.35
C CYS A 93 -6.48 5.36 -1.61
N THR A 94 -6.27 5.12 -0.32
CA THR A 94 -5.14 5.70 0.44
C THR A 94 -3.84 5.02 0.06
N LEU A 95 -3.88 3.73 -0.29
CA LEU A 95 -2.73 2.96 -0.81
C LEU A 95 -2.39 3.34 -2.25
N LYS A 96 -3.40 3.65 -3.08
CA LYS A 96 -3.21 3.98 -4.50
C LYS A 96 -2.83 5.41 -4.82
N CYS A 97 -2.96 6.33 -3.86
CA CYS A 97 -2.67 7.73 -4.10
C CYS A 97 -1.21 8.03 -3.74
N PRO A 98 -0.33 8.33 -4.72
CA PRO A 98 1.08 8.61 -4.42
C PRO A 98 1.27 9.92 -3.64
N TYR A 99 0.22 10.72 -3.52
CA TYR A 99 0.25 12.01 -2.84
C TYR A 99 -0.38 11.97 -1.44
N GLY A 100 -0.82 10.79 -0.96
CA GLY A 100 -1.42 10.65 0.37
C GLY A 100 -2.68 11.50 0.60
N ALA A 101 -3.39 11.86 -0.47
CA ALA A 101 -4.47 12.84 -0.41
C ALA A 101 -5.79 12.29 0.18
N PRO A 102 -6.23 11.05 -0.14
CA PRO A 102 -7.34 10.42 0.57
C PRO A 102 -6.89 9.99 1.96
N ARG A 103 -7.65 10.37 2.99
CA ARG A 103 -7.40 9.98 4.38
C ARG A 103 -8.64 9.36 5.00
N VAL A 104 -8.44 8.45 5.94
CA VAL A 104 -9.55 7.81 6.66
C VAL A 104 -10.00 8.73 7.78
N ASN A 105 -11.28 9.09 7.78
CA ASN A 105 -11.92 9.63 8.97
C ASN A 105 -12.27 8.46 9.90
N ILE A 106 -11.43 8.22 10.91
CA ILE A 106 -11.60 7.08 11.83
C ILE A 106 -12.94 7.14 12.58
N ALA A 107 -13.43 8.34 12.91
CA ALA A 107 -14.68 8.52 13.63
C ALA A 107 -15.91 8.18 12.76
N LYS A 108 -15.88 8.55 11.47
CA LYS A 108 -16.99 8.31 10.53
C LYS A 108 -16.88 6.99 9.76
N GLY A 109 -15.68 6.39 9.69
CA GLY A 109 -15.40 5.17 8.92
C GLY A 109 -15.29 5.38 7.39
N TYR A 110 -15.35 6.62 6.90
CA TYR A 110 -15.26 6.92 5.46
C TYR A 110 -13.95 7.62 5.11
N ILE A 111 -13.71 7.75 3.81
CA ILE A 111 -12.58 8.51 3.27
C ILE A 111 -12.97 9.99 3.14
N GLU A 112 -12.06 10.86 3.53
CA GLU A 112 -12.12 12.30 3.30
C GLU A 112 -10.94 12.72 2.41
N LYS A 113 -11.16 13.72 1.56
CA LYS A 113 -10.12 14.33 0.73
C LYS A 113 -10.56 15.72 0.27
N CYS A 114 -9.61 16.51 -0.21
CA CYS A 114 -9.92 17.77 -0.88
C CYS A 114 -10.86 17.53 -2.08
N HIS A 115 -11.93 18.31 -2.15
CA HIS A 115 -12.91 18.34 -3.25
C HIS A 115 -12.87 19.69 -3.98
N PHE A 116 -11.72 20.37 -3.95
CA PHE A 116 -11.50 21.68 -4.58
C PHE A 116 -12.54 22.75 -4.22
N CYS A 117 -13.16 22.66 -3.03
CA CYS A 117 -14.30 23.49 -2.65
C CYS A 117 -15.35 23.63 -3.77
N HIS A 118 -15.70 22.53 -4.44
CA HIS A 118 -16.60 22.53 -5.59
C HIS A 118 -17.93 23.27 -5.36
N GLU A 119 -18.46 23.25 -4.14
CA GLU A 119 -19.64 24.02 -3.73
C GLU A 119 -19.39 25.54 -3.81
N ARG A 120 -18.32 26.05 -3.19
CA ARG A 120 -17.92 27.47 -3.33
C ARG A 120 -17.70 27.87 -4.79
N ALA A 121 -17.10 26.99 -5.57
CA ALA A 121 -16.85 27.26 -6.97
C ALA A 121 -18.14 27.38 -7.79
N ALA A 122 -19.22 26.71 -7.39
CA ALA A 122 -20.54 26.87 -8.00
C ALA A 122 -21.15 28.26 -7.72
N GLU A 123 -20.73 28.91 -6.63
CA GLU A 123 -21.11 30.27 -6.25
C GLU A 123 -20.14 31.34 -6.79
N GLY A 124 -19.16 30.94 -7.61
CA GLY A 124 -18.13 31.86 -8.12
C GLY A 124 -17.09 32.29 -7.09
N VAL A 125 -16.98 31.56 -5.97
CA VAL A 125 -16.05 31.85 -4.88
C VAL A 125 -14.87 30.88 -4.92
N ASP A 126 -13.65 31.41 -4.81
CA ASP A 126 -12.44 30.62 -4.75
C ASP A 126 -12.41 29.68 -3.51
N PRO A 127 -11.68 28.55 -3.57
CA PRO A 127 -11.52 27.64 -2.44
C PRO A 127 -11.01 28.36 -1.20
N ALA A 128 -11.52 27.97 -0.03
CA ALA A 128 -11.17 28.59 1.24
C ALA A 128 -9.65 28.66 1.48
N CYS A 129 -8.90 27.63 1.09
CA CYS A 129 -7.43 27.61 1.20
C CYS A 129 -6.70 28.63 0.32
N VAL A 130 -7.29 29.04 -0.81
CA VAL A 130 -6.77 30.07 -1.72
C VAL A 130 -7.09 31.45 -1.15
N THR A 131 -8.36 31.69 -0.81
CA THR A 131 -8.82 32.98 -0.25
C THR A 131 -8.12 33.31 1.07
N ALA A 132 -7.82 32.30 1.89
CA ALA A 132 -7.19 32.50 3.19
C ALA A 132 -5.65 32.57 3.15
N CYS A 133 -5.00 32.45 1.98
CA CYS A 133 -3.55 32.48 1.87
C CYS A 133 -3.02 33.93 1.95
N PRO A 134 -2.35 34.36 3.04
CA PRO A 134 -1.99 35.76 3.22
C PRO A 134 -0.88 36.23 2.24
N THR A 135 -0.03 35.31 1.80
CA THR A 135 1.10 35.62 0.90
C THR A 135 0.79 35.37 -0.57
N GLY A 136 -0.41 34.86 -0.89
CA GLY A 136 -0.76 34.49 -2.27
C GLY A 136 0.05 33.31 -2.82
N ALA A 137 0.66 32.48 -1.95
CA ALA A 137 1.43 31.30 -2.32
C ALA A 137 0.58 30.20 -2.99
N ILE A 138 -0.73 30.18 -2.80
CA ILE A 138 -1.65 29.22 -3.43
C ILE A 138 -2.63 30.00 -4.32
N LYS A 139 -2.73 29.60 -5.59
CA LYS A 139 -3.68 30.18 -6.57
C LYS A 139 -4.39 29.08 -7.35
N ILE A 140 -5.53 29.42 -7.96
CA ILE A 140 -6.19 28.56 -8.95
C ILE A 140 -5.65 28.92 -10.33
N ILE A 141 -5.40 27.89 -11.14
CA ILE A 141 -5.11 28.05 -12.55
C ILE A 141 -5.95 27.10 -13.40
N TYR A 142 -6.16 27.49 -14.66
CA TYR A 142 -6.81 26.68 -15.66
C TYR A 142 -5.80 26.34 -16.76
N ALA A 143 -5.75 25.08 -17.16
CA ALA A 143 -4.90 24.64 -18.26
C ALA A 143 -5.54 23.45 -18.97
N GLU A 144 -5.20 23.26 -20.24
CA GLU A 144 -5.58 22.04 -20.97
C GLU A 144 -4.88 20.81 -20.37
N ASP A 145 -3.60 20.96 -20.06
CA ASP A 145 -2.79 19.93 -19.43
C ASP A 145 -1.89 20.50 -18.31
N PHE A 146 -1.55 19.61 -17.38
CA PHE A 146 -0.64 19.87 -16.27
C PHE A 146 0.50 18.85 -16.36
N PRO A 147 1.69 19.24 -16.84
CA PRO A 147 2.85 18.35 -16.80
C PRO A 147 3.18 18.02 -15.35
N GLU A 148 3.74 16.83 -15.12
CA GLU A 148 4.22 16.45 -13.79
C GLU A 148 5.31 17.44 -13.34
N PRO A 149 5.27 17.93 -12.08
CA PRO A 149 6.31 18.83 -11.57
C PRO A 149 7.69 18.16 -11.68
N ASP A 150 8.62 18.84 -12.36
CA ASP A 150 10.01 18.38 -12.50
C ASP A 150 10.81 18.68 -11.23
N LEU A 151 10.49 17.92 -10.18
CA LEU A 151 11.07 18.03 -8.84
C LEU A 151 11.51 16.63 -8.42
N ALA A 152 12.78 16.49 -8.02
CA ALA A 152 13.38 15.18 -7.70
C ALA A 152 12.63 14.41 -6.60
N TRP A 153 12.01 15.13 -5.66
CA TRP A 153 11.21 14.58 -4.57
C TRP A 153 9.72 14.36 -4.91
N PHE A 154 9.25 14.80 -6.08
CA PHE A 154 7.85 14.67 -6.46
C PHE A 154 7.60 13.32 -7.18
N PRO A 155 6.59 12.52 -6.77
CA PRO A 155 6.29 11.24 -7.41
C PRO A 155 5.96 11.36 -8.91
N GLN A 156 6.83 10.78 -9.75
CA GLN A 156 6.65 10.67 -11.21
C GLN A 156 5.90 9.37 -11.54
N THR A 157 4.59 9.46 -11.76
CA THR A 157 3.71 8.28 -11.84
C THR A 157 2.93 8.18 -13.14
N GLY A 158 3.00 9.20 -14.00
CA GLY A 158 2.25 9.27 -15.26
C GLY A 158 0.74 9.51 -15.08
N ILE A 159 0.29 9.84 -13.86
CA ILE A 159 -1.13 10.08 -13.56
C ILE A 159 -1.55 11.54 -13.79
N ARG A 160 -0.59 12.43 -14.10
CA ARG A 160 -0.78 13.84 -14.46
C ARG A 160 -1.57 14.62 -13.40
N PRO A 161 -0.94 14.98 -12.27
CA PRO A 161 -1.55 15.80 -11.22
C PRO A 161 -1.82 17.22 -11.71
N SER A 162 -2.99 17.78 -11.38
CA SER A 162 -3.36 19.16 -11.75
C SER A 162 -2.76 20.17 -10.76
N VAL A 163 -1.43 20.22 -10.70
CA VAL A 163 -0.66 21.12 -9.83
C VAL A 163 0.55 21.68 -10.56
N ARG A 164 0.86 22.97 -10.34
CA ARG A 164 2.13 23.58 -10.73
C ARG A 164 2.84 24.05 -9.47
N ILE A 165 4.10 23.64 -9.30
CA ILE A 165 4.92 24.02 -8.16
C ILE A 165 6.09 24.85 -8.68
N THR A 166 6.23 26.08 -8.19
CA THR A 166 7.33 27.01 -8.49
C THR A 166 8.03 27.42 -7.20
N GLY A 167 9.20 28.06 -7.31
CA GLY A 167 9.93 28.56 -6.13
C GLY A 167 10.44 27.48 -5.19
N ALA A 168 10.35 26.20 -5.57
CA ALA A 168 10.79 25.06 -4.76
C ALA A 168 12.26 24.67 -5.00
N ILE A 169 12.93 25.35 -5.95
CA ILE A 169 14.35 25.14 -6.27
C ILE A 169 15.09 26.40 -5.84
N ASP A 170 15.70 26.35 -4.67
CA ASP A 170 16.69 27.36 -4.29
C ASP A 170 18.03 26.95 -4.91
N ARG A 171 18.37 27.56 -6.06
CA ARG A 171 19.58 27.24 -6.84
C ARG A 171 20.88 27.84 -6.27
N ASN A 172 20.82 28.62 -5.19
CA ASN A 172 21.98 29.32 -4.65
C ASN A 172 22.14 29.07 -3.15
N ARG A 173 23.11 28.24 -2.75
CA ARG A 173 23.60 28.19 -1.36
C ARG A 173 25.13 28.25 -1.30
N PRO A 174 25.72 29.21 -0.58
CA PRO A 174 27.01 29.03 0.07
C PRO A 174 26.80 28.30 1.40
N LEU A 175 27.70 27.37 1.73
CA LEU A 175 27.58 26.37 2.78
C LEU A 175 28.63 26.55 3.87
N ILE A 176 28.21 26.53 5.15
CA ILE A 176 29.06 26.23 6.31
C ILE A 176 28.22 25.37 7.26
N ILE A 177 28.58 24.09 7.44
CA ILE A 177 27.98 23.21 8.46
C ILE A 177 28.66 23.49 9.81
N PRO A 178 27.90 23.75 10.89
CA PRO A 178 28.46 23.78 12.24
C PRO A 178 28.83 22.34 12.69
N PRO A 179 29.94 22.17 13.45
CA PRO A 179 30.40 20.86 13.90
C PRO A 179 29.38 20.18 14.82
N GLU A 180 29.36 18.85 14.76
CA GLU A 180 28.42 17.95 15.43
C GLU A 180 28.35 18.19 16.95
N GLU A 181 27.21 18.68 17.43
CA GLU A 181 26.75 18.40 18.79
C GLU A 181 25.82 17.18 18.73
N GLU A 182 26.11 16.22 19.63
CA GLU A 182 25.49 14.91 19.86
C GLU A 182 24.29 14.56 18.98
N GLU A 183 24.50 13.55 18.13
CA GLU A 183 23.48 12.82 17.38
C GLU A 183 22.28 12.47 18.27
N THR A 184 21.26 13.33 18.25
CA THR A 184 19.92 12.89 18.60
C THR A 184 19.45 12.06 17.42
N ASP A 185 19.58 10.75 17.60
CA ASP A 185 19.13 9.70 16.71
C ASP A 185 17.75 10.02 16.14
N MET A 186 17.72 10.67 14.96
CA MET A 186 16.53 10.84 14.14
C MET A 186 16.24 9.54 13.40
N THR A 187 16.25 8.41 14.13
CA THR A 187 15.78 7.14 13.59
C THR A 187 14.33 7.35 13.15
N ALA A 188 14.10 7.15 11.86
CA ALA A 188 12.77 7.10 11.30
C ALA A 188 11.89 6.18 12.17
N PRO A 189 10.63 6.55 12.46
CA PRO A 189 9.79 5.77 13.37
C PRO A 189 9.71 4.31 12.89
N CYS A 190 10.18 3.43 13.77
CA CYS A 190 10.35 2.00 13.57
C CYS A 190 9.02 1.32 13.14
N GLY A 191 9.07 0.50 12.10
CA GLY A 191 7.92 -0.06 11.35
C GLY A 191 7.01 -1.09 12.05
N THR A 192 7.05 -1.25 13.38
CA THR A 192 6.26 -2.27 14.12
C THR A 192 4.73 -2.07 14.04
N ASP A 193 4.29 -0.89 13.64
CA ASP A 193 2.88 -0.49 13.72
C ASP A 193 2.01 -0.98 12.54
N LYS A 194 2.61 -1.33 11.38
CA LYS A 194 1.87 -1.72 10.17
C LYS A 194 1.11 -3.05 10.35
N ILE A 195 1.83 -4.12 10.73
CA ILE A 195 1.27 -5.47 10.89
C ILE A 195 0.10 -5.47 11.90
N ARG A 196 0.27 -4.77 13.03
CA ARG A 196 -0.75 -4.68 14.07
C ARG A 196 -2.02 -3.96 13.59
N LYS A 197 -1.87 -2.91 12.78
CA LYS A 197 -3.01 -2.13 12.25
C LYS A 197 -3.79 -2.90 11.17
N GLU A 198 -3.14 -3.79 10.44
CA GLU A 198 -3.72 -4.50 9.29
C GLU A 198 -3.90 -6.02 9.49
N TRP A 199 -3.94 -6.48 10.74
CA TRP A 199 -4.03 -7.91 11.11
C TRP A 199 -5.15 -8.67 10.37
N SER A 200 -6.29 -8.03 10.13
CA SER A 200 -7.44 -8.66 9.46
C SER A 200 -7.17 -8.91 7.96
N LEU A 201 -6.42 -8.03 7.29
CA LEU A 201 -6.01 -8.25 5.90
C LEU A 201 -4.97 -9.37 5.81
N LEU A 202 -4.00 -9.38 6.73
CA LEU A 202 -3.01 -10.45 6.84
C LEU A 202 -3.69 -11.81 7.04
N LEU A 203 -4.61 -11.91 8.00
CA LEU A 203 -5.32 -13.16 8.27
C LEU A 203 -6.24 -13.56 7.12
N SER A 204 -7.01 -12.62 6.55
CA SER A 204 -7.90 -12.89 5.42
C SER A 204 -7.13 -13.40 4.20
N SER A 205 -6.02 -12.76 3.84
CA SER A 205 -5.19 -13.19 2.71
C SER A 205 -4.48 -14.53 2.94
N LEU A 206 -4.04 -14.83 4.17
CA LEU A 206 -3.52 -16.14 4.53
C LEU A 206 -4.59 -17.23 4.37
N LEU A 207 -5.82 -16.96 4.81
CA LEU A 207 -6.95 -17.88 4.64
C LEU A 207 -7.31 -18.09 3.15
N ILE A 208 -7.18 -17.07 2.30
CA ILE A 208 -7.34 -17.20 0.84
C ILE A 208 -6.26 -18.12 0.27
N VAL A 209 -5.01 -17.99 0.71
CA VAL A 209 -3.90 -18.87 0.30
C VAL A 209 -4.18 -20.31 0.72
N ILE A 210 -4.56 -20.54 1.97
CA ILE A 210 -4.90 -21.88 2.49
C ILE A 210 -6.09 -22.46 1.73
N SER A 211 -7.15 -21.68 1.52
CA SER A 211 -8.34 -22.10 0.78
C SER A 211 -8.00 -22.51 -0.66
N SER A 212 -7.20 -21.69 -1.35
CA SER A 212 -6.79 -21.95 -2.73
C SER A 212 -5.87 -23.17 -2.81
N ALA A 213 -4.93 -23.32 -1.88
CA ALA A 213 -4.04 -24.47 -1.82
C ALA A 213 -4.80 -25.78 -1.53
N ALA A 214 -5.79 -25.75 -0.63
CA ALA A 214 -6.66 -26.90 -0.36
C ALA A 214 -7.51 -27.27 -1.59
N ALA A 215 -8.10 -26.28 -2.28
CA ALA A 215 -8.86 -26.48 -3.51
C ALA A 215 -8.01 -27.14 -4.62
N ILE A 216 -6.79 -26.66 -4.84
CA ILE A 216 -5.88 -27.22 -5.84
C ILE A 216 -5.40 -28.61 -5.40
N SER A 217 -5.08 -28.80 -4.12
CA SER A 217 -4.60 -30.08 -3.60
C SER A 217 -5.68 -31.16 -3.67
N SER A 218 -6.95 -30.82 -3.45
CA SER A 218 -8.09 -31.75 -3.62
C SER A 218 -8.14 -32.35 -5.03
N TYR A 219 -7.81 -31.57 -6.05
CA TYR A 219 -7.74 -32.06 -7.43
C TYR A 219 -6.64 -33.13 -7.61
N PHE A 220 -5.48 -32.96 -6.98
CA PHE A 220 -4.36 -33.91 -7.10
C PHE A 220 -4.52 -35.15 -6.22
N THR A 221 -5.07 -35.00 -5.02
CA THR A 221 -5.18 -36.11 -4.05
C THR A 221 -6.51 -36.85 -4.14
N GLY A 222 -7.53 -36.23 -4.72
CA GLY A 222 -8.91 -36.76 -4.74
C GLY A 222 -9.60 -36.71 -3.38
N ASP A 223 -9.03 -36.05 -2.37
CA ASP A 223 -9.59 -35.99 -1.01
C ASP A 223 -10.77 -34.99 -0.93
N PRO A 224 -12.01 -35.44 -0.65
CA PRO A 224 -13.18 -34.58 -0.52
C PRO A 224 -13.11 -33.64 0.69
N PHE A 225 -12.36 -34.00 1.74
CA PHE A 225 -12.21 -33.16 2.94
C PHE A 225 -11.57 -31.82 2.61
N LEU A 226 -10.63 -31.80 1.65
CA LEU A 226 -9.96 -30.58 1.21
C LEU A 226 -10.91 -29.58 0.52
N ASN A 227 -11.96 -30.03 -0.16
CA ASN A 227 -13.00 -29.14 -0.70
C ASN A 227 -13.82 -28.48 0.43
N GLY A 228 -14.15 -29.25 1.48
CA GLY A 228 -14.80 -28.71 2.68
C GLY A 228 -13.93 -27.71 3.43
N ALA A 229 -12.64 -28.02 3.61
CA ALA A 229 -11.67 -27.12 4.21
C ALA A 229 -11.48 -25.83 3.38
N SER A 230 -11.40 -25.96 2.05
CA SER A 230 -11.32 -24.83 1.14
C SER A 230 -12.54 -23.91 1.26
N PHE A 231 -13.75 -24.48 1.27
CA PHE A 231 -15.00 -23.75 1.44
C PHE A 231 -15.05 -22.98 2.76
N LEU A 232 -14.74 -23.65 3.87
CA LEU A 232 -14.74 -23.03 5.21
C LEU A 232 -13.69 -21.92 5.31
N ALA A 233 -12.48 -22.14 4.79
CA ALA A 233 -11.42 -21.14 4.78
C ALA A 233 -11.78 -19.92 3.93
N ALA A 234 -12.44 -20.10 2.77
CA ALA A 234 -12.89 -18.99 1.94
C ALA A 234 -13.99 -18.16 2.63
N LEU A 235 -14.97 -18.81 3.27
CA LEU A 235 -15.99 -18.12 4.04
C LEU A 235 -15.40 -17.34 5.22
N LEU A 236 -14.45 -17.94 5.94
CA LEU A 236 -13.76 -17.28 7.04
C LEU A 236 -12.94 -16.10 6.52
N ALA A 237 -12.26 -16.25 5.37
CA ALA A 237 -11.51 -15.17 4.74
C ALA A 237 -12.41 -13.96 4.44
N MET A 238 -13.60 -14.21 3.85
CA MET A 238 -14.59 -13.17 3.59
C MET A 238 -15.08 -12.52 4.88
N ALA A 239 -15.40 -13.30 5.92
CA ALA A 239 -15.86 -12.77 7.21
C ALA A 239 -14.78 -11.91 7.91
N VAL A 240 -13.54 -12.39 7.95
CA VAL A 240 -12.38 -11.67 8.53
C VAL A 240 -12.09 -10.39 7.75
N SER A 241 -12.24 -10.41 6.42
CA SER A 241 -12.06 -9.22 5.58
C SER A 241 -12.99 -8.07 5.98
N MET A 242 -14.14 -8.33 6.60
CA MET A 242 -15.06 -7.25 6.99
C MET A 242 -14.53 -6.36 8.12
N PHE A 243 -13.53 -6.81 8.89
CA PHE A 243 -13.06 -6.07 10.07
C PHE A 243 -12.23 -4.82 9.74
N HIS A 244 -11.61 -4.73 8.57
CA HIS A 244 -10.90 -3.51 8.15
C HIS A 244 -11.83 -2.46 7.52
N LEU A 245 -13.06 -2.84 7.14
CA LEU A 245 -14.01 -1.94 6.51
C LEU A 245 -14.57 -0.93 7.52
N GLY A 246 -14.50 0.34 7.16
CA GLY A 246 -15.11 1.39 7.99
C GLY A 246 -16.64 1.30 8.05
N VAL A 247 -17.30 0.89 6.96
CA VAL A 247 -18.77 0.73 6.93
C VAL A 247 -19.17 -0.62 6.35
N LYS A 248 -19.23 -1.61 7.25
CA LYS A 248 -19.52 -3.02 6.95
C LYS A 248 -20.85 -3.22 6.22
N ALA A 249 -21.88 -2.43 6.53
CA ALA A 249 -23.19 -2.51 5.87
C ALA A 249 -23.14 -2.22 4.36
N LYS A 250 -22.08 -1.55 3.88
CA LYS A 250 -21.87 -1.23 2.46
C LYS A 250 -20.90 -2.20 1.76
N ALA A 251 -20.53 -3.31 2.41
CA ALA A 251 -19.57 -4.27 1.85
C ALA A 251 -20.00 -4.83 0.49
N TYR A 252 -21.30 -5.01 0.25
CA TYR A 252 -21.84 -5.45 -1.05
C TYR A 252 -21.42 -4.56 -2.22
N ARG A 253 -21.08 -3.29 -1.97
CA ARG A 253 -20.63 -2.35 -3.01
C ARG A 253 -19.24 -2.69 -3.54
N ALA A 254 -18.49 -3.57 -2.87
CA ALA A 254 -17.11 -3.85 -3.22
C ALA A 254 -16.94 -4.60 -4.56
N ILE A 255 -18.02 -5.18 -5.10
CA ILE A 255 -18.04 -5.85 -6.41
C ILE A 255 -18.64 -4.99 -7.53
N LEU A 256 -18.91 -3.70 -7.32
CA LEU A 256 -19.55 -2.85 -8.34
C LEU A 256 -18.59 -2.39 -9.45
N ASN A 257 -17.28 -2.57 -9.28
CA ASN A 257 -16.25 -2.14 -10.22
C ASN A 257 -15.36 -3.27 -10.75
N LEU A 258 -15.97 -4.33 -11.28
CA LEU A 258 -15.27 -5.48 -11.90
C LEU A 258 -14.55 -5.18 -13.22
N ILE A 259 -14.53 -3.93 -13.68
CA ILE A 259 -13.85 -3.55 -14.92
C ILE A 259 -12.45 -3.03 -14.61
N SER A 260 -12.31 -2.17 -13.59
CA SER A 260 -11.06 -1.44 -13.37
C SER A 260 -10.46 -1.62 -11.98
N SER A 261 -11.20 -2.16 -11.00
CA SER A 261 -10.73 -2.26 -9.61
C SER A 261 -10.14 -3.65 -9.34
N PRO A 262 -8.83 -3.78 -9.09
CA PRO A 262 -8.22 -5.04 -8.69
C PRO A 262 -8.84 -5.61 -7.41
N LEU A 263 -9.21 -4.73 -6.46
CA LEU A 263 -9.88 -5.14 -5.23
C LEU A 263 -11.28 -5.74 -5.50
N SER A 264 -11.97 -5.28 -6.54
CA SER A 264 -13.24 -5.90 -6.94
C SER A 264 -13.02 -7.28 -7.58
N HIS A 265 -11.93 -7.45 -8.33
CA HIS A 265 -11.54 -8.76 -8.87
C HIS A 265 -11.20 -9.75 -7.76
N GLU A 266 -10.44 -9.34 -6.74
CA GLU A 266 -10.11 -10.18 -5.58
C GLU A 266 -11.39 -10.67 -4.90
N ILE A 267 -12.29 -9.76 -4.52
CA ILE A 267 -13.51 -10.11 -3.79
C ILE A 267 -14.42 -11.02 -4.62
N ALA A 268 -14.53 -10.78 -5.93
CA ALA A 268 -15.28 -11.64 -6.83
C ALA A 268 -14.64 -13.03 -6.98
N ALA A 269 -13.31 -13.11 -7.08
CA ALA A 269 -12.59 -14.36 -7.20
C ALA A 269 -12.71 -15.20 -5.91
N VAL A 270 -12.58 -14.59 -4.73
CA VAL A 270 -12.77 -15.25 -3.44
C VAL A 270 -14.22 -15.76 -3.29
N ALA A 271 -15.21 -14.96 -3.70
CA ALA A 271 -16.61 -15.41 -3.67
C ALA A 271 -16.84 -16.60 -4.63
N LEU A 272 -16.25 -16.56 -5.83
CA LEU A 272 -16.32 -17.67 -6.78
C LEU A 272 -15.59 -18.92 -6.25
N LEU A 273 -14.46 -18.77 -5.57
CA LEU A 273 -13.75 -19.85 -4.90
C LEU A 273 -14.63 -20.49 -3.82
N ALA A 274 -15.25 -19.69 -2.95
CA ALA A 274 -16.18 -20.19 -1.94
C ALA A 274 -17.35 -20.97 -2.57
N ILE A 275 -17.98 -20.41 -3.61
CA ILE A 275 -19.11 -21.06 -4.29
C ILE A 275 -18.66 -22.37 -4.94
N SER A 276 -17.56 -22.36 -5.69
CA SER A 276 -17.06 -23.54 -6.40
C SER A 276 -16.61 -24.65 -5.44
N ALA A 277 -15.89 -24.31 -4.37
CA ALA A 277 -15.50 -25.26 -3.32
C ALA A 277 -16.70 -25.82 -2.57
N GLY A 278 -17.72 -25.00 -2.29
CA GLY A 278 -18.97 -25.44 -1.65
C GLY A 278 -19.76 -26.40 -2.54
N ILE A 279 -19.86 -26.12 -3.84
CA ILE A 279 -20.47 -27.05 -4.81
C ILE A 279 -19.67 -28.35 -4.87
N ALA A 280 -18.34 -28.27 -4.94
CA ALA A 280 -17.46 -29.44 -4.99
C ALA A 280 -17.60 -30.33 -3.74
N TYR A 281 -17.77 -29.71 -2.57
CA TYR A 281 -17.99 -30.42 -1.31
C TYR A 281 -19.36 -31.10 -1.25
N LEU A 282 -20.43 -30.42 -1.68
CA LEU A 282 -21.80 -30.95 -1.58
C LEU A 282 -22.18 -31.88 -2.74
N LYS A 283 -21.73 -31.58 -3.95
CA LYS A 283 -22.04 -32.29 -5.21
C LYS A 283 -20.83 -32.26 -6.15
N PRO A 284 -19.81 -33.13 -5.92
CA PRO A 284 -18.57 -33.14 -6.70
C PRO A 284 -18.77 -33.31 -8.22
N SER A 285 -19.83 -34.02 -8.65
CA SER A 285 -20.13 -34.28 -10.06
C SER A 285 -20.68 -33.09 -10.84
N LEU A 286 -21.04 -31.99 -10.17
CA LEU A 286 -21.68 -30.84 -10.82
C LEU A 286 -20.69 -29.92 -11.54
N LEU A 287 -19.42 -29.93 -11.13
CA LEU A 287 -18.38 -29.09 -11.73
C LEU A 287 -17.36 -29.93 -12.51
N PRO A 288 -16.92 -29.47 -13.70
CA PRO A 288 -15.78 -30.09 -14.36
C PRO A 288 -14.52 -30.05 -13.48
N PRO A 289 -13.66 -31.10 -13.50
CA PRO A 289 -12.54 -31.25 -12.57
C PRO A 289 -11.56 -30.06 -12.54
N LEU A 290 -11.37 -29.37 -13.67
CA LEU A 290 -10.42 -28.25 -13.78
C LEU A 290 -10.96 -26.91 -13.31
N VAL A 291 -12.27 -26.77 -13.04
CA VAL A 291 -12.86 -25.47 -12.69
C VAL A 291 -12.34 -24.97 -11.34
N ILE A 292 -12.32 -25.83 -10.32
CA ILE A 292 -11.91 -25.47 -8.96
C ILE A 292 -10.44 -25.03 -8.91
N PRO A 293 -9.45 -25.81 -9.42
CA PRO A 293 -8.06 -25.37 -9.42
C PRO A 293 -7.84 -24.11 -10.26
N ALA A 294 -8.56 -23.94 -11.38
CA ALA A 294 -8.48 -22.72 -12.18
C ALA A 294 -8.97 -21.49 -11.40
N VAL A 295 -10.13 -21.59 -10.72
CA VAL A 295 -10.66 -20.52 -9.88
C VAL A 295 -9.71 -20.20 -8.72
N ALA A 296 -9.12 -21.21 -8.08
CA ALA A 296 -8.14 -21.04 -7.01
C ALA A 296 -6.89 -20.27 -7.49
N VAL A 297 -6.31 -20.65 -8.63
CA VAL A 297 -5.15 -19.93 -9.21
C VAL A 297 -5.51 -18.49 -9.56
N LEU A 298 -6.67 -18.27 -10.20
CA LEU A 298 -7.15 -16.92 -10.51
C LEU A 298 -7.37 -16.07 -9.25
N THR A 299 -7.82 -16.70 -8.16
CA THR A 299 -7.99 -16.02 -6.86
C THR A 299 -6.66 -15.58 -6.28
N LEU A 300 -5.64 -16.44 -6.30
CA LEU A 300 -4.30 -16.08 -5.85
C LEU A 300 -3.70 -14.93 -6.69
N MET A 301 -3.84 -14.99 -8.02
CA MET A 301 -3.42 -13.91 -8.91
C MET A 301 -4.16 -12.60 -8.62
N ALA A 302 -5.47 -12.67 -8.34
CA ALA A 302 -6.27 -11.50 -8.03
C ALA A 302 -5.82 -10.81 -6.74
N VAL A 303 -5.45 -11.58 -5.70
CA VAL A 303 -4.87 -11.04 -4.45
C VAL A 303 -3.57 -10.28 -4.76
N ASP A 304 -2.64 -10.87 -5.52
CA ASP A 304 -1.36 -10.23 -5.84
C ASP A 304 -1.54 -8.95 -6.66
N LEU A 305 -2.50 -8.92 -7.60
CA LEU A 305 -2.81 -7.74 -8.40
C LEU A 305 -3.30 -6.54 -7.57
N VAL A 306 -3.91 -6.76 -6.40
CA VAL A 306 -4.32 -5.66 -5.52
C VAL A 306 -3.11 -4.87 -5.05
N TYR A 307 -2.07 -5.55 -4.59
CA TYR A 307 -0.84 -4.94 -4.08
C TYR A 307 0.07 -4.49 -5.21
N LEU A 308 0.26 -5.27 -6.27
CA LEU A 308 1.08 -4.89 -7.44
C LEU A 308 0.55 -3.66 -8.17
N SER A 309 -0.75 -3.39 -8.07
CA SER A 309 -1.33 -2.17 -8.64
C SER A 309 -1.15 -0.92 -7.76
N ALA A 310 -0.72 -1.09 -6.50
CA ALA A 310 -0.44 0.00 -5.56
C ALA A 310 1.07 0.21 -5.37
N ASP A 311 1.86 -0.86 -5.30
CA ASP A 311 3.32 -0.84 -5.28
C ASP A 311 3.89 -1.69 -6.43
N ARG A 312 4.81 -1.12 -7.20
CA ARG A 312 5.50 -1.78 -8.32
C ARG A 312 7.00 -1.96 -8.06
N SER A 313 7.42 -1.81 -6.81
CA SER A 313 8.79 -2.01 -6.39
C SER A 313 9.29 -3.42 -6.73
N ARG A 314 10.60 -3.55 -6.97
CA ARG A 314 11.21 -4.86 -7.19
C ARG A 314 11.11 -5.76 -5.96
N ILE A 315 11.01 -5.17 -4.76
CA ILE A 315 10.91 -5.88 -3.48
C ILE A 315 9.64 -6.74 -3.47
N ILE A 316 8.49 -6.16 -3.81
CA ILE A 316 7.21 -6.87 -3.83
C ILE A 316 7.09 -7.86 -4.99
N LEU A 317 7.76 -7.61 -6.14
CA LEU A 317 7.71 -8.50 -7.30
C LEU A 317 8.37 -9.88 -7.08
N LEU A 318 9.37 -9.99 -6.21
CA LEU A 318 10.15 -11.22 -5.97
C LEU A 318 10.00 -11.74 -4.53
N HIS A 319 8.83 -11.54 -3.93
CA HIS A 319 8.59 -11.82 -2.52
C HIS A 319 7.90 -13.19 -2.31
N SER A 320 8.46 -14.06 -1.46
CA SER A 320 7.90 -15.39 -1.11
C SER A 320 6.47 -15.34 -0.54
N GLY A 321 6.16 -14.30 0.22
CA GLY A 321 4.82 -13.98 0.72
C GLY A 321 3.77 -13.51 -0.31
N GLN A 322 4.07 -13.43 -1.62
CA GLN A 322 3.03 -13.29 -2.64
C GLN A 322 2.03 -14.44 -2.53
N ALA A 323 0.74 -14.17 -2.75
CA ALA A 323 -0.32 -15.16 -2.63
C ALA A 323 -0.14 -16.30 -3.63
N LEU A 324 0.18 -16.01 -4.89
CA LEU A 324 0.44 -17.03 -5.90
C LEU A 324 1.65 -17.90 -5.54
N PHE A 325 2.75 -17.28 -5.14
CA PHE A 325 3.95 -18.01 -4.71
C PHE A 325 3.65 -18.92 -3.51
N SER A 326 3.06 -18.35 -2.44
CA SER A 326 2.71 -19.07 -1.22
C SER A 326 1.70 -20.19 -1.49
N GLY A 327 0.75 -19.98 -2.38
CA GLY A 327 -0.23 -20.99 -2.77
C GLY A 327 0.39 -22.15 -3.53
N VAL A 328 1.24 -21.89 -4.54
CA VAL A 328 1.98 -22.94 -5.26
C VAL A 328 2.92 -23.69 -4.31
N PHE A 329 3.57 -22.97 -3.39
CA PHE A 329 4.43 -23.57 -2.38
C PHE A 329 3.63 -24.51 -1.45
N ALA A 330 2.46 -24.07 -0.96
CA ALA A 330 1.57 -24.89 -0.15
C ALA A 330 1.06 -26.13 -0.91
N VAL A 331 0.63 -25.99 -2.17
CA VAL A 331 0.21 -27.12 -3.01
C VAL A 331 1.34 -28.13 -3.17
N SER A 332 2.58 -27.68 -3.39
CA SER A 332 3.73 -28.59 -3.53
C SER A 332 4.00 -29.42 -2.27
N PHE A 333 3.74 -28.85 -1.09
CA PHE A 333 3.83 -29.55 0.20
C PHE A 333 2.71 -30.59 0.35
N PHE A 334 1.44 -30.21 0.15
CA PHE A 334 0.30 -31.11 0.38
C PHE A 334 0.10 -32.18 -0.69
N SER A 335 0.51 -31.91 -1.94
CA SER A 335 0.48 -32.92 -3.01
C SER A 335 1.62 -33.94 -2.92
N GLY A 336 2.60 -33.74 -2.03
CA GLY A 336 3.77 -34.60 -1.92
C GLY A 336 4.76 -34.49 -3.09
N SER A 337 4.67 -33.42 -3.90
CA SER A 337 5.55 -33.21 -5.05
C SER A 337 6.92 -32.69 -4.63
N LEU A 338 7.83 -33.60 -4.26
CA LEU A 338 9.15 -33.28 -3.70
C LEU A 338 9.97 -32.34 -4.60
N ASN A 339 9.98 -32.56 -5.92
CA ASN A 339 10.76 -31.74 -6.86
C ASN A 339 10.27 -30.29 -6.91
N ILE A 340 8.94 -30.08 -6.95
CA ILE A 340 8.36 -28.73 -6.94
C ILE A 340 8.58 -28.09 -5.58
N PHE A 341 8.44 -28.85 -4.49
CA PHE A 341 8.67 -28.35 -3.13
C PHE A 341 10.11 -27.88 -2.91
N ILE A 342 11.10 -28.63 -3.39
CA ILE A 342 12.51 -28.23 -3.35
C ILE A 342 12.72 -26.94 -4.15
N LEU A 343 12.21 -26.87 -5.37
CA LEU A 343 12.32 -25.67 -6.20
C LEU A 343 11.71 -24.44 -5.50
N MET A 344 10.49 -24.56 -4.97
CA MET A 344 9.83 -23.46 -4.25
C MET A 344 10.57 -23.07 -2.98
N THR A 345 11.15 -24.03 -2.25
CA THR A 345 11.97 -23.75 -1.07
C THR A 345 13.23 -22.97 -1.43
N LEU A 346 13.91 -23.33 -2.53
CA LEU A 346 15.09 -22.61 -3.02
C LEU A 346 14.74 -21.19 -3.46
N LEU A 347 13.61 -21.00 -4.15
CA LEU A 347 13.12 -19.67 -4.54
C LEU A 347 12.74 -18.83 -3.31
N ALA A 348 12.13 -19.44 -2.27
CA ALA A 348 11.79 -18.77 -1.03
C ALA A 348 13.05 -18.36 -0.24
N ALA A 349 14.07 -19.22 -0.21
CA ALA A 349 15.37 -18.92 0.39
C ALA A 349 16.07 -17.78 -0.37
N GLY A 350 16.09 -17.83 -1.70
CA GLY A 350 16.61 -16.75 -2.54
C GLY A 350 15.89 -15.42 -2.30
N SER A 351 14.55 -15.43 -2.26
CA SER A 351 13.74 -14.26 -1.91
C SER A 351 14.08 -13.69 -0.54
N THR A 352 14.30 -14.55 0.46
CA THR A 352 14.67 -14.15 1.83
C THR A 352 16.06 -13.51 1.85
N VAL A 353 17.04 -14.06 1.12
CA VAL A 353 18.41 -13.53 1.05
C VAL A 353 18.46 -12.19 0.31
N LEU A 354 17.75 -12.05 -0.81
CA LEU A 354 17.67 -10.80 -1.58
C LEU A 354 17.06 -9.64 -0.77
N ARG A 355 16.29 -9.96 0.27
CA ARG A 355 15.63 -9.00 1.17
C ARG A 355 16.31 -8.89 2.54
N SER A 356 17.55 -9.37 2.66
CA SER A 356 18.34 -9.25 3.90
C SER A 356 18.56 -7.80 4.36
N GLY A 357 18.43 -6.80 3.48
CA GLY A 357 18.43 -5.39 3.87
C GLY A 357 17.28 -5.01 4.82
N SER A 358 16.13 -5.68 4.71
CA SER A 358 14.98 -5.47 5.61
C SER A 358 15.25 -5.96 7.06
N ILE A 359 16.38 -6.63 7.33
CA ILE A 359 16.82 -7.05 8.68
C ILE A 359 17.09 -5.85 9.59
N LEU A 360 17.40 -4.69 9.01
CA LEU A 360 17.56 -3.41 9.74
C LEU A 360 16.24 -2.85 10.27
N GLY A 361 15.12 -3.51 9.98
CA GLY A 361 13.80 -3.17 10.53
C GLY A 361 13.66 -3.46 12.02
N SER A 362 12.41 -3.45 12.47
CA SER A 362 12.09 -3.63 13.89
C SER A 362 12.54 -4.99 14.45
N PRO A 363 12.69 -5.14 15.78
CA PRO A 363 13.03 -6.44 16.39
C PRO A 363 12.09 -7.58 15.97
N LEU A 364 10.80 -7.28 15.77
CA LEU A 364 9.81 -8.24 15.29
C LEU A 364 10.13 -8.72 13.86
N VAL A 365 10.36 -7.79 12.94
CA VAL A 365 10.66 -8.06 11.52
C VAL A 365 11.94 -8.87 11.40
N ARG A 366 13.00 -8.45 12.11
CA ARG A 366 14.26 -9.17 12.19
C ARG A 366 14.08 -10.61 12.68
N ASN A 367 13.28 -10.82 13.73
CA ASN A 367 13.00 -12.16 14.24
C ASN A 367 12.21 -13.01 13.24
N LEU A 368 11.26 -12.43 12.51
CA LEU A 368 10.52 -13.13 11.44
C LEU A 368 11.45 -13.56 10.29
N TYR A 369 12.39 -12.70 9.89
CA TYR A 369 13.40 -13.04 8.88
C TYR A 369 14.28 -14.21 9.33
N TYR A 370 14.84 -14.16 10.55
CA TYR A 370 15.65 -15.26 11.06
C TYR A 370 14.86 -16.55 11.21
N TYR A 371 13.64 -16.46 11.74
CA TYR A 371 12.72 -17.58 11.81
C TYR A 371 12.52 -18.21 10.43
N ARG A 372 12.31 -17.39 9.40
CA ARG A 372 12.09 -17.90 8.06
C ARG A 372 13.33 -18.54 7.43
N ALA A 373 14.49 -17.91 7.59
CA ALA A 373 15.77 -18.43 7.13
C ALA A 373 16.11 -19.79 7.78
N MET A 374 15.77 -19.98 9.06
CA MET A 374 16.00 -21.24 9.78
C MET A 374 14.98 -22.33 9.42
N THR A 375 13.71 -21.99 9.24
CA THR A 375 12.65 -22.98 9.00
C THR A 375 12.68 -23.60 7.61
N LEU A 376 13.08 -22.87 6.57
CA LEU A 376 13.14 -23.38 5.19
C LEU A 376 14.00 -24.67 5.05
N PRO A 377 15.27 -24.70 5.48
CA PRO A 377 16.09 -25.92 5.40
C PRO A 377 15.62 -26.99 6.40
N LEU A 378 15.09 -26.59 7.56
CA LEU A 378 14.63 -27.54 8.58
C LEU A 378 13.41 -28.34 8.10
N VAL A 379 12.45 -27.72 7.42
CA VAL A 379 11.30 -28.42 6.84
C VAL A 379 11.76 -29.44 5.79
N LEU A 380 12.70 -29.07 4.91
CA LEU A 380 13.28 -30.01 3.94
C LEU A 380 13.92 -31.22 4.64
N MET A 381 14.72 -30.99 5.68
CA MET A 381 15.37 -32.06 6.44
C MET A 381 14.33 -33.00 7.07
N LEU A 382 13.28 -32.45 7.69
CA LEU A 382 12.23 -33.23 8.34
C LEU A 382 11.42 -34.09 7.36
N LEU A 383 11.28 -33.68 6.10
CA LEU A 383 10.59 -34.48 5.07
C LEU A 383 11.36 -35.75 4.68
N TYR A 384 12.68 -35.82 4.94
CA TYR A 384 13.48 -37.04 4.75
C TYR A 384 13.44 -37.99 5.95
N LEU A 385 12.94 -37.54 7.10
CA LEU A 385 12.83 -38.39 8.28
C LEU A 385 11.54 -39.22 8.22
N THR A 386 11.67 -40.53 8.42
CA THR A 386 10.52 -41.43 8.51
C THR A 386 9.89 -41.33 9.90
N GLY A 387 8.65 -40.82 10.01
CA GLY A 387 7.88 -40.84 11.25
C GLY A 387 6.77 -39.80 11.30
N GLU A 388 5.64 -40.15 11.91
CA GLU A 388 4.47 -39.26 12.04
C GLU A 388 4.81 -37.94 12.75
N TRP A 389 5.63 -38.01 13.80
CA TRP A 389 6.13 -36.82 14.50
C TRP A 389 6.93 -35.89 13.59
N ALA A 390 7.81 -36.42 12.74
CA ALA A 390 8.59 -35.60 11.82
C ALA A 390 7.69 -34.89 10.81
N THR A 391 6.68 -35.60 10.26
CA THR A 391 5.71 -35.01 9.33
C THR A 391 4.83 -33.93 10.00
N PHE A 392 4.42 -34.15 11.26
CA PHE A 392 3.65 -33.18 12.02
C PHE A 392 4.47 -31.90 12.27
N VAL A 393 5.71 -32.05 12.76
CA VAL A 393 6.60 -30.90 13.01
C VAL A 393 6.93 -30.16 11.71
N ALA A 394 7.17 -30.88 10.61
CA ALA A 394 7.39 -30.28 9.29
C ALA A 394 6.18 -29.44 8.86
N GLY A 395 4.96 -29.98 9.04
CA GLY A 395 3.71 -29.27 8.76
C GLY A 395 3.56 -28.00 9.60
N VAL A 396 3.77 -28.08 10.92
CA VAL A 396 3.71 -26.91 11.81
C VAL A 396 4.69 -25.82 11.37
N LEU A 397 5.96 -26.18 11.17
CA LEU A 397 7.01 -25.24 10.75
C LEU A 397 6.76 -24.64 9.36
N PHE A 398 6.19 -25.42 8.45
CA PHE A 398 5.82 -24.96 7.13
C PHE A 398 4.71 -23.90 7.23
N PHE A 399 3.64 -24.18 7.97
CA PHE A 399 2.51 -23.26 8.14
C PHE A 399 2.91 -21.96 8.85
N THR A 400 3.65 -22.05 9.96
CA THR A 400 4.17 -20.86 10.65
C THR A 400 5.14 -20.08 9.78
N GLY A 401 5.89 -20.77 8.91
CA GLY A 401 6.70 -20.17 7.86
C GLY A 401 5.89 -19.37 6.84
N LEU A 402 4.75 -19.90 6.37
CA LEU A 402 3.83 -19.17 5.48
C LEU A 402 3.22 -17.93 6.17
N VAL A 403 2.90 -18.03 7.46
CA VAL A 403 2.45 -16.88 8.26
C VAL A 403 3.54 -15.82 8.31
N ALA A 404 4.79 -16.21 8.57
CA ALA A 404 5.93 -15.30 8.57
C ALA A 404 6.16 -14.65 7.20
N ASP A 405 6.10 -15.42 6.11
CA ASP A 405 6.20 -14.90 4.74
C ASP A 405 5.10 -13.86 4.46
N ARG A 406 3.85 -14.12 4.85
CA ARG A 406 2.77 -13.12 4.71
C ARG A 406 3.01 -11.89 5.57
N ALA A 407 3.45 -12.04 6.82
CA ALA A 407 3.73 -10.91 7.70
C ALA A 407 4.83 -10.00 7.15
N LEU A 408 5.93 -10.60 6.66
CA LEU A 408 7.03 -9.88 6.01
C LEU A 408 6.54 -9.18 4.73
N TYR A 409 5.63 -9.78 3.97
CA TYR A 409 5.05 -9.16 2.77
C TYR A 409 4.32 -7.84 3.07
N TYR A 410 3.54 -7.78 4.15
CA TYR A 410 2.86 -6.55 4.55
C TYR A 410 3.82 -5.48 5.11
N ASP A 411 4.92 -5.91 5.71
CA ASP A 411 5.93 -4.98 6.23
C ASP A 411 6.72 -4.33 5.09
N ASP A 412 7.21 -5.16 4.17
CA ASP A 412 7.95 -4.77 2.95
C ASP A 412 7.05 -4.04 1.93
N PHE A 413 5.71 -4.07 2.10
CA PHE A 413 4.78 -3.35 1.23
C PHE A 413 4.82 -1.84 1.53
N GLU A 414 5.45 -1.11 0.62
CA GLU A 414 5.67 0.34 0.73
C GLU A 414 5.20 1.04 -0.54
N PRO A 415 3.88 1.24 -0.71
CA PRO A 415 3.37 1.95 -1.88
C PRO A 415 3.96 3.36 -1.94
N GLU A 416 4.19 3.84 -3.16
CA GLU A 416 4.81 5.13 -3.38
C GLU A 416 4.06 6.25 -2.65
N ASN A 417 4.79 7.09 -1.93
CA ASN A 417 4.23 8.15 -1.09
C ASN A 417 5.12 9.40 -1.15
N ILE A 418 4.50 10.54 -1.43
CA ILE A 418 5.16 11.84 -1.50
C ILE A 418 5.87 12.22 -0.20
N LYS A 419 5.33 11.83 0.96
CA LYS A 419 5.96 12.12 2.25
C LYS A 419 7.32 11.41 2.37
N ASP A 420 7.37 10.15 1.96
CA ASP A 420 8.56 9.33 2.09
C ASP A 420 9.60 9.75 1.05
N LYS A 421 9.16 10.06 -0.19
CA LYS A 421 10.04 10.63 -1.23
C LYS A 421 10.65 11.99 -0.84
N ILE A 422 9.85 12.89 -0.25
CA ILE A 422 10.34 14.16 0.27
C ILE A 422 11.41 13.91 1.33
N THR A 423 11.09 13.10 2.34
CA THR A 423 12.02 12.78 3.44
C THR A 423 13.33 12.18 2.92
N GLN A 424 13.26 11.15 2.08
CA GLN A 424 14.42 10.46 1.52
C GLN A 424 15.29 11.39 0.67
N HIS A 425 14.68 12.18 -0.22
CA HIS A 425 15.41 13.09 -1.07
C HIS A 425 16.21 14.11 -0.25
N PHE A 426 15.54 14.83 0.65
CA PHE A 426 16.23 15.87 1.40
C PHE A 426 17.25 15.33 2.41
N TYR A 427 16.99 14.15 3.01
CA TYR A 427 18.00 13.48 3.84
C TYR A 427 19.23 13.10 3.02
N SER A 428 19.06 12.54 1.81
CA SER A 428 20.18 12.19 0.95
C SER A 428 21.00 13.42 0.50
N GLU A 429 20.34 14.55 0.24
CA GLU A 429 21.03 15.80 -0.10
C GLU A 429 21.79 16.37 1.10
N TYR A 430 21.25 16.21 2.32
CA TYR A 430 21.95 16.56 3.55
C TYR A 430 23.21 15.71 3.74
N GLU A 431 23.13 14.39 3.59
CA GLU A 431 24.28 13.48 3.75
C GLU A 431 25.38 13.76 2.73
N LYS A 432 25.03 13.90 1.44
CA LYS A 432 26.01 14.23 0.38
C LYS A 432 26.78 15.50 0.70
N GLU A 433 26.08 16.51 1.23
CA GLU A 433 26.68 17.79 1.53
C GLU A 433 27.54 17.74 2.80
N ARG A 434 27.11 16.98 3.83
CA ARG A 434 27.93 16.66 5.01
C ARG A 434 29.22 15.97 4.62
N ASP A 435 29.14 14.93 3.80
CA ASP A 435 30.30 14.11 3.41
C ASP A 435 31.29 14.93 2.57
N LYS A 436 30.78 15.76 1.64
CA LYS A 436 31.60 16.71 0.87
C LYS A 436 32.34 17.71 1.77
N GLN A 437 31.75 18.13 2.88
CA GLN A 437 32.41 19.04 3.82
C GLN A 437 33.44 18.35 4.68
N ARG A 438 33.20 17.10 5.10
CA ARG A 438 34.21 16.25 5.75
C ARG A 438 35.45 16.07 4.86
N GLU A 439 35.23 15.77 3.57
CA GLU A 439 36.31 15.69 2.57
C GLU A 439 37.08 17.01 2.43
N ASN A 440 36.39 18.14 2.33
CA ASN A 440 37.03 19.46 2.16
C ASN A 440 37.75 19.98 3.42
N THR A 441 37.34 19.54 4.61
CA THR A 441 37.94 19.97 5.89
C THR A 441 39.02 19.03 6.40
N GLY A 442 39.25 17.90 5.72
CA GLY A 442 40.21 16.88 6.16
C GLY A 442 39.80 16.16 7.45
N LEU A 443 38.54 16.30 7.85
CA LEU A 443 37.95 15.61 8.99
C LEU A 443 37.44 14.25 8.48
N SER A 444 38.23 13.19 8.69
CA SER A 444 37.84 11.80 8.41
C SER A 444 36.98 11.21 9.50
#